data_AF-A0A9E2P2I5-F1
#
_entry.id   AF-A0A9E2P2I5-F1
#
_cell.length_a   1.000
_cell.length_b   1.000
_cell.length_c   1.000
_cell.angle_alpha   90.00
_cell.angle_beta   90.00
_cell.angle_gamma   90.00
#
_symmetry.space_group_name_H-M   'P 1'
#
loop_
_entity.id
_entity.type
_entity.pdbx_description
1 polymer ?
#
loop_
_entity_poly.entity_id
_entity_poly.type
_entity_poly.pdbx_seq_one_letter_code
_entity_poly.pdbx_strand_id
1 'polypeptide(L)' 'EIQAHIKILPVKHPHLYQKLAQKATELHLLGMCYSKIGKILHIDPKTAKKATKQNHLPML' A
#
# COMPACT_ATOMS: atom_id res chain seq x y z
N GLU A 1 0.40 40.62 11.99
CA GLU A 1 0.61 39.56 10.99
C GLU A 1 0.55 38.21 11.68
N ILE A 2 -0.31 37.29 11.21
CA ILE A 2 -0.37 35.92 11.74
C ILE A 2 0.48 35.06 10.80
N GLN A 3 1.67 34.66 11.25
CA GLN A 3 2.49 33.67 10.55
C GLN A 3 1.91 32.28 10.81
N ALA A 4 0.96 31.86 9.97
CA ALA A 4 0.51 30.48 9.95
C ALA A 4 1.61 29.62 9.31
N HIS A 5 2.40 28.93 10.12
CA HIS A 5 3.35 27.92 9.66
C HIS A 5 2.55 26.74 9.08
N ILE A 6 2.22 26.81 7.80
CA ILE A 6 1.60 25.70 7.07
C ILE A 6 2.66 24.59 6.97
N LYS A 7 2.65 23.67 7.95
CA LYS A 7 3.33 22.39 7.84
C LYS A 7 2.61 21.58 6.76
N ILE A 8 3.09 21.71 5.52
CA ILE A 8 2.74 20.76 4.46
C ILE A 8 3.39 19.44 4.85
N LEU A 9 2.67 18.62 5.61
CA LEU A 9 3.03 17.21 5.79
C LEU A 9 3.12 16.59 4.40
N PRO A 10 4.15 15.79 4.09
CA PRO A 10 4.18 15.06 2.84
C PRO A 10 2.90 14.21 2.82
N VAL A 11 1.99 14.55 1.92
CA VAL A 11 0.78 13.79 1.65
C VAL A 11 1.28 12.47 1.09
N LYS A 12 1.63 11.54 1.97
CA LYS A 12 1.90 10.13 1.65
C LYS A 12 0.64 9.71 0.91
N HIS A 13 0.67 9.64 -0.41
CA HIS A 13 -0.52 9.36 -1.23
C HIS A 13 -1.19 8.08 -0.73
N PRO A 14 -2.18 8.15 0.18
CA PRO A 14 -2.62 6.97 0.93
C PRO A 14 -3.35 6.05 -0.02
N HIS A 15 -4.06 6.66 -0.96
CA HIS A 15 -4.84 6.01 -2.00
C HIS A 15 -4.02 5.15 -2.96
N LEU A 16 -2.79 5.55 -3.32
CA LEU A 16 -1.97 4.74 -4.23
C LEU A 16 -1.48 3.48 -3.53
N TYR A 17 -1.01 3.61 -2.29
CA TYR A 17 -0.59 2.47 -1.49
C TYR A 17 -1.76 1.56 -1.12
N GLN A 18 -2.91 2.12 -0.74
CA GLN A 18 -4.13 1.35 -0.45
C GLN A 18 -4.62 0.56 -1.66
N LYS A 19 -4.66 1.16 -2.87
CA LYS A 19 -5.06 0.46 -4.09
C LYS A 19 -4.12 -0.69 -4.43
N LEU A 20 -2.81 -0.48 -4.27
CA LEU A 20 -1.82 -1.55 -4.47
C LEU A 20 -1.96 -2.65 -3.43
N ALA A 21 -2.20 -2.29 -2.17
CA ALA A 21 -2.41 -3.24 -1.09
C ALA A 21 -3.68 -4.08 -1.29
N GLN A 22 -4.78 -3.47 -1.71
CA GLN A 22 -6.03 -4.17 -2.05
C GLN A 22 -5.80 -5.19 -3.16
N LYS A 23 -5.21 -4.77 -4.29
CA LYS A 23 -4.90 -5.68 -5.40
C LYS A 23 -3.92 -6.79 -5.01
N ALA A 24 -2.91 -6.47 -4.20
CA ALA A 24 -1.97 -7.48 -3.70
C ALA A 24 -2.68 -8.51 -2.82
N THR A 25 -3.62 -8.08 -1.97
CA THR A 25 -4.44 -8.98 -1.13
C THR A 25 -5.35 -9.86 -1.98
N GLU A 26 -6.06 -9.31 -2.96
CA GLU A 26 -6.93 -10.07 -3.87
C GLU A 26 -6.13 -11.16 -4.61
N LEU A 27 -5.01 -10.81 -5.22
CA LEU A 27 -4.16 -11.77 -5.93
C LEU A 27 -3.59 -12.84 -4.99
N HIS A 28 -3.29 -12.47 -3.74
CA HIS A 28 -2.83 -13.43 -2.74
C HIS A 28 -3.94 -14.40 -2.30
N LEU A 29 -5.18 -13.92 -2.13
CA LEU A 29 -6.35 -14.75 -1.83
C LEU A 29 -6.68 -15.72 -2.96
N LEU A 30 -6.35 -15.36 -4.21
CA LEU A 30 -6.39 -16.27 -5.37
C LEU A 30 -5.25 -17.30 -5.39
N GLY A 31 -4.42 -17.37 -4.34
CA GLY A 31 -3.33 -18.33 -4.21
C GLY A 31 -2.04 -17.95 -4.93
N MET A 32 -1.90 -16.71 -5.42
CA MET A 32 -0.64 -16.30 -6.07
C MET A 32 0.48 -16.06 -5.06
N CYS A 33 1.69 -16.48 -5.42
CA CYS A 33 2.90 -16.18 -4.66
C CYS A 33 3.28 -14.69 -4.79
N TYR A 34 3.84 -14.10 -3.72
CA TYR A 34 4.26 -12.68 -3.70
C TYR A 34 5.25 -12.30 -4.81
N SER A 35 6.09 -13.23 -5.27
CA SER A 35 7.00 -13.02 -6.40
C SER A 35 6.26 -12.74 -7.71
N LYS A 36 5.10 -13.39 -7.91
CA LYS A 36 4.25 -13.23 -9.09
C LYS A 36 3.41 -11.96 -8.97
N ILE A 37 2.88 -11.69 -7.76
CA ILE A 37 2.15 -10.46 -7.44
C ILE A 37 3.03 -9.23 -7.65
N GLY A 38 4.29 -9.26 -7.19
CA GLY A 38 5.25 -8.19 -7.39
C GLY A 38 5.50 -7.89 -8.87
N LYS A 39 5.61 -8.91 -9.72
CA LYS A 39 5.72 -8.74 -11.17
C LYS A 39 4.47 -8.10 -11.79
N ILE A 40 3.28 -8.54 -11.40
CA ILE A 40 2.00 -8.02 -11.93
C ILE A 40 1.77 -6.57 -11.52
N LEU A 41 2.11 -6.23 -10.27
CA LEU A 41 1.90 -4.89 -9.72
C LEU A 41 3.11 -3.97 -9.89
N HIS A 42 4.18 -4.45 -10.54
CA HIS A 42 5.46 -3.73 -10.68
C HIS A 42 6.01 -3.20 -9.35
N ILE A 43 5.94 -4.03 -8.29
CA ILE A 43 6.46 -3.74 -6.96
C ILE A 43 7.39 -4.85 -6.47
N ASP A 44 8.26 -4.51 -5.52
CA ASP A 44 9.10 -5.50 -4.87
C ASP A 44 8.24 -6.57 -4.13
N PRO A 45 8.56 -7.87 -4.21
CA PRO A 45 7.82 -8.91 -3.52
C PRO A 45 7.72 -8.71 -2.00
N LYS A 46 8.72 -8.06 -1.37
CA LYS A 46 8.67 -7.69 0.06
C LYS A 46 7.61 -6.60 0.29
N THR A 47 7.48 -5.66 -0.65
CA THR A 47 6.42 -4.64 -0.63
C THR A 47 5.06 -5.29 -0.80
N ALA A 48 4.89 -6.24 -1.72
CA ALA A 48 3.66 -7.01 -1.86
C ALA A 48 3.29 -7.74 -0.54
N LYS A 49 4.26 -8.42 0.08
CA LYS A 49 4.07 -9.11 1.38
C LYS A 49 3.72 -8.14 2.52
N LYS A 50 4.30 -6.94 2.53
CA LYS A 50 4.00 -5.92 3.55
C LYS A 50 2.61 -5.34 3.34
N ALA A 51 2.23 -5.10 2.09
CA ALA A 51 0.93 -4.56 1.71
C ALA A 51 -0.22 -5.52 2.08
N THR A 52 -0.05 -6.82 1.84
CA THR A 52 -1.05 -7.83 2.25
C THR A 52 -1.17 -7.97 3.77
N LYS A 53 -0.08 -7.81 4.51
CA LYS A 53 -0.09 -7.85 5.99
C LYS A 53 -0.73 -6.62 6.62
N GLN A 54 -0.54 -5.43 6.04
CA GLN A 54 -1.09 -4.19 6.57
C GLN A 54 -2.60 -4.07 6.38
N ASN A 55 -3.16 -4.67 5.33
CA ASN A 55 -4.62 -4.71 5.12
C ASN A 55 -5.37 -5.67 6.06
N HIS A 56 -4.67 -6.49 6.84
CA HIS A 56 -5.31 -7.36 7.84
C HIS A 56 -5.58 -6.63 9.18
N LEU A 57 -5.07 -5.40 9.33
CA LEU A 57 -5.56 -4.49 10.36
C LEU A 57 -6.64 -3.62 9.70
N PRO A 58 -7.90 -3.67 10.16
CA PRO A 58 -8.87 -2.67 9.74
C PRO A 58 -8.26 -1.32 10.13
N MET A 59 -8.03 -0.46 9.14
CA MET A 59 -7.75 0.94 9.43
C MET A 59 -9.02 1.50 10.08
N LEU A 60 -9.00 1.58 11.42
CA LEU A 60 -9.89 2.43 12.22
C LEU A 60 -9.72 3.89 11.81
#